data_AF-A0A7C7V4Q6-F1
#
_entry.id   AF-A0A7C7V4Q6-F1
#
_cell.length_a   1.000
_cell.length_b   1.000
_cell.length_c   1.000
_cell.angle_alpha   90.00
_cell.angle_beta   90.00
_cell.angle_gamma   90.00
#
_symmetry.space_group_name_H-M   'P 1'
#
loop_
_entity.id
_entity.type
_entity.pdbx_description
1 polymer ?
#
loop_
_entity_poly.entity_id
_entity_poly.type
_entity_poly.pdbx_seq_one_letter_code
_entity_poly.pdbx_strand_id
1 'polypeptide(L)'
;TDRHVCRPYRTAVVLLDAIARLWRDQFQWLEPPYEYEYHKMPIDILSGSSALREELDRGLTPDRLESLTWVDAEAWWNEVQPYLLYG
;
A
#
# COMPACT_ATOMS: atom_id res chain seq x y z
N THR A 1 6.31 19.77 -2.68
CA THR A 1 6.19 19.77 -1.22
C THR A 1 4.82 20.18 -0.72
N ASP A 2 3.83 20.47 -1.59
CA ASP A 2 2.45 20.71 -1.19
C ASP A 2 1.81 19.43 -0.61
N ARG A 3 1.28 19.54 0.61
CA ARG A 3 0.67 18.42 1.34
C ARG A 3 -0.69 18.01 0.75
N HIS A 4 -1.42 18.94 0.14
CA HIS A 4 -2.80 18.71 -0.31
C HIS A 4 -2.87 17.86 -1.58
N VAL A 5 -1.79 17.83 -2.36
CA VAL A 5 -1.67 17.02 -3.57
C VAL A 5 -0.85 15.74 -3.35
N CYS A 6 -0.31 15.54 -2.14
CA CYS A 6 0.50 14.38 -1.83
C CYS A 6 -0.38 13.13 -1.69
N ARG A 7 -0.07 12.06 -2.43
CA ARG A 7 -0.70 10.74 -2.32
C ARG A 7 0.28 9.78 -1.63
N PRO A 8 0.44 9.84 -0.29
CA PRO A 8 1.57 9.21 0.42
C PRO A 8 1.61 7.69 0.22
N TYR A 9 0.47 7.00 0.27
CA TYR A 9 0.40 5.57 0.02
C TYR A 9 0.85 5.21 -1.40
N ARG A 10 0.34 5.92 -2.42
CA ARG A 10 0.77 5.75 -3.81
C ARG A 10 2.28 5.97 -3.97
N THR A 11 2.82 6.99 -3.31
CA THR A 11 4.27 7.26 -3.31
C THR A 11 5.05 6.09 -2.73
N ALA A 12 4.60 5.50 -1.62
CA ALA A 12 5.23 4.33 -1.02
C ALA A 12 5.22 3.12 -1.98
N VAL A 13 4.10 2.85 -2.66
CA VAL A 13 4.01 1.77 -3.65
C VAL A 13 4.98 1.98 -4.82
N VAL A 14 5.08 3.19 -5.35
CA VAL A 14 6.04 3.52 -6.43
C VAL A 14 7.48 3.38 -5.96
N LEU A 15 7.79 3.78 -4.73
CA LEU A 15 9.13 3.60 -4.15
C LEU A 15 9.49 2.11 -4.02
N LEU A 16 8.56 1.29 -3.51
CA LEU A 16 8.78 -0.15 -3.39
C LEU A 16 8.97 -0.81 -4.76
N ASP A 17 8.14 -0.48 -5.76
CA ASP A 17 8.29 -0.98 -7.14
C ASP A 17 9.64 -0.56 -7.74
N ALA A 18 10.06 0.70 -7.54
CA ALA A 18 11.36 1.17 -8.02
C ALA A 18 12.52 0.41 -7.37
N ILE A 19 12.48 0.19 -6.05
CA ILE A 19 13.50 -0.58 -5.33
C ILE A 19 13.52 -2.03 -5.82
N ALA A 20 12.37 -2.68 -5.93
CA ALA A 20 12.24 -4.06 -6.41
C ALA A 20 12.77 -4.24 -7.85
N ARG A 21 12.60 -3.22 -8.71
CA ARG A 21 13.17 -3.24 -10.08
C ARG A 21 14.67 -3.03 -10.11
N LEU A 22 15.18 -2.08 -9.31
CA LEU A 22 16.61 -1.74 -9.29
C LEU A 22 17.46 -2.82 -8.63
N TRP A 23 16.91 -3.54 -7.66
CA TRP A 23 17.63 -4.50 -6.83
C TRP A 23 16.95 -5.88 -6.84
N ARG A 24 16.48 -6.34 -8.00
CA ARG A 24 15.64 -7.54 -8.13
C ARG A 24 16.18 -8.78 -7.43
N ASP A 25 17.49 -9.04 -7.52
CA ASP A 25 18.11 -10.24 -6.94
C ASP A 25 18.29 -10.16 -5.42
N GLN A 26 18.17 -8.96 -4.85
CA GLN A 26 18.36 -8.69 -3.42
C GLN A 26 17.06 -8.30 -2.70
N PHE A 27 16.06 -7.87 -3.46
CA PHE A 27 14.76 -7.50 -2.91
C PHE A 27 14.05 -8.73 -2.36
N GLN A 28 13.69 -8.68 -1.08
CA GLN A 28 12.99 -9.75 -0.39
C GLN A 28 11.92 -9.17 0.51
N TRP A 29 10.77 -9.80 0.54
CA TRP A 29 9.77 -9.54 1.56
C TRP A 29 10.22 -10.15 2.89
N LEU A 30 9.88 -9.47 3.98
CA LEU A 30 10.02 -10.07 5.30
C LEU A 30 9.02 -11.24 5.39
N GLU A 31 9.52 -12.42 5.77
CA GLU A 31 8.70 -13.60 6.02
C GLU A 31 8.07 -13.54 7.42
N PRO A 32 6.96 -14.26 7.67
CA PRO A 32 6.42 -14.43 9.02
C PRO A 32 7.45 -15.07 9.96
N PRO A 33 7.38 -14.79 11.28
CA PRO A 33 6.32 -14.06 11.98
C PRO A 33 6.52 -12.53 11.99
N TYR A 34 5.44 -11.78 12.20
CA TYR A 34 5.45 -10.34 12.41
C TYR A 34 4.52 -9.94 13.57
N GLU A 35 5.06 -9.27 14.58
CA GLU A 35 4.36 -8.98 15.84
C GLU A 35 3.71 -10.23 16.46
N TYR A 36 2.37 -10.28 16.51
CA TYR A 36 1.57 -11.38 17.06
C TYR A 36 0.95 -12.27 15.97
N GLU A 37 1.28 -12.04 14.69
CA GLU A 37 0.83 -12.84 13.55
C GLU A 37 1.95 -13.76 13.07
N TYR A 38 1.63 -15.05 12.90
CA TYR A 38 2.60 -16.11 12.67
C TYR A 38 2.54 -16.70 11.26
N HIS A 39 1.48 -16.39 10.50
CA HIS A 39 1.21 -17.05 9.21
C HIS A 39 1.18 -16.08 8.03
N LYS A 40 0.70 -14.85 8.24
CA LYS A 40 0.55 -13.88 7.15
C LYS A 40 1.84 -13.09 6.93
N MET A 41 2.13 -12.81 5.66
CA MET A 41 3.24 -11.94 5.28
C MET A 41 3.06 -10.55 5.92
N PRO A 42 4.08 -9.98 6.59
CA PRO A 42 4.00 -8.63 7.17
C PRO A 42 3.47 -7.56 6.21
N ILE A 43 3.90 -7.55 4.95
CA ILE A 43 3.43 -6.57 3.98
C ILE A 43 1.93 -6.71 3.67
N ASP A 44 1.40 -7.94 3.70
CA ASP A 44 -0.02 -8.22 3.47
C ASP A 44 -0.85 -7.72 4.66
N ILE A 45 -0.30 -7.76 5.88
CA ILE A 45 -0.92 -7.19 7.09
C ILE A 45 -0.95 -5.66 6.99
N LEU A 46 0.19 -5.04 6.69
CA LEU A 46 0.33 -3.57 6.64
C LEU A 46 -0.46 -2.92 5.51
N SER A 47 -0.58 -3.60 4.36
CA SER A 47 -1.35 -3.11 3.21
C SER A 47 -2.80 -3.59 3.18
N GLY A 48 -3.20 -4.45 4.13
CA GLY A 48 -4.55 -4.97 4.27
C GLY A 48 -4.94 -6.07 3.28
N SER A 49 -4.05 -6.49 2.37
CA SER A 49 -4.26 -7.63 1.46
C SER A 49 -2.94 -8.08 0.81
N SER A 50 -2.93 -9.24 0.14
CA SER A 50 -1.79 -9.68 -0.67
C SER A 50 -1.61 -8.94 -1.99
N ALA A 51 -2.57 -8.08 -2.38
CA ALA A 51 -2.63 -7.49 -3.71
C ALA A 51 -1.40 -6.63 -4.03
N LEU A 52 -0.91 -5.84 -3.07
CA LEU A 52 0.29 -5.03 -3.25
C LEU A 52 1.50 -5.90 -3.57
N ARG A 53 1.77 -6.89 -2.72
CA ARG A 53 2.90 -7.81 -2.87
C ARG A 53 2.85 -8.54 -4.20
N GLU A 54 1.71 -9.14 -4.51
CA GLU A 54 1.54 -9.94 -5.74
C GLU A 54 1.71 -9.11 -7.03
N GLU A 55 1.23 -7.87 -7.05
CA GLU A 55 1.36 -7.01 -8.23
C GLU A 55 2.80 -6.49 -8.40
N LEU A 56 3.52 -6.24 -7.30
CA LEU A 56 4.95 -5.92 -7.34
C LEU A 56 5.78 -7.12 -7.83
N ASP A 57 5.50 -8.32 -7.30
CA ASP A 57 6.19 -9.55 -7.70
C ASP A 57 5.99 -9.87 -9.20
N ARG A 58 4.82 -9.55 -9.76
CA ARG A 58 4.52 -9.71 -11.20
C ARG A 58 5.09 -8.59 -12.08
N GLY A 59 5.47 -7.47 -11.48
CA GLY A 59 5.86 -6.24 -12.18
C GLY A 59 4.68 -5.29 -12.35
N LEU A 60 4.66 -4.24 -11.53
CA LEU A 60 3.57 -3.28 -11.48
C LEU A 60 3.39 -2.50 -12.80
N THR A 61 2.16 -2.38 -13.27
CA THR A 61 1.81 -1.52 -14.42
C THR A 61 1.16 -0.22 -13.96
N PRO A 62 1.13 0.84 -14.79
CA PRO A 62 0.46 2.08 -14.44
C PRO A 62 -1.01 1.91 -14.06
N ASP A 63 -1.75 1.08 -14.80
CA ASP A 63 -3.18 0.83 -14.55
C ASP A 63 -3.40 0.11 -13.21
N ARG A 64 -2.51 -0.84 -12.89
CA ARG A 64 -2.56 -1.57 -11.62
C ARG A 64 -2.12 -0.71 -10.44
N LEU A 65 -1.12 0.16 -10.63
CA LEU A 65 -0.75 1.16 -9.63
C LEU A 65 -1.94 2.06 -9.30
N GLU A 66 -2.65 2.57 -10.31
CA GLU A 66 -3.82 3.41 -10.05
C GLU A 66 -4.90 2.62 -9.32
N SER A 67 -5.21 1.41 -9.76
CA SER A 67 -6.21 0.55 -9.13
C SER A 67 -5.87 0.21 -7.66
N LEU A 68 -4.61 -0.16 -7.38
CA LEU A 68 -4.14 -0.51 -6.02
C LEU A 68 -4.12 0.67 -5.05
N THR A 69 -3.95 1.88 -5.57
CA THR A 69 -3.75 3.09 -4.77
C THR A 69 -4.94 4.04 -4.83
N TRP A 70 -6.01 3.61 -5.52
CA TRP A 70 -7.27 4.30 -5.53
C TRP A 70 -7.98 4.08 -4.19
N VAL A 71 -8.43 5.19 -3.61
CA VAL A 71 -9.19 5.21 -2.36
C VAL A 71 -10.32 6.19 -2.56
N ASP A 72 -11.55 5.74 -2.29
CA ASP A 72 -12.71 6.61 -2.27
C ASP A 72 -12.73 7.43 -0.96
N ALA A 73 -11.89 8.46 -0.93
CA ALA A 73 -11.79 9.32 0.24
C ALA A 73 -13.12 10.03 0.54
N GLU A 74 -13.89 10.38 -0.49
CA GLU A 74 -15.19 11.03 -0.33
C GLU A 74 -16.20 10.09 0.33
N ALA A 75 -16.33 8.85 -0.19
CA ALA A 75 -17.19 7.85 0.42
C ALA A 75 -16.78 7.55 1.87
N TRP A 76 -15.47 7.41 2.13
CA TRP A 76 -14.96 7.20 3.48
C TRP A 76 -15.31 8.37 4.42
N TRP A 77 -15.08 9.62 4.00
CA TRP A 77 -15.40 10.78 4.83
C TRP A 77 -16.90 10.90 5.09
N ASN A 78 -17.75 10.60 4.10
CA ASN A 78 -19.20 10.54 4.27
C ASN A 78 -19.61 9.46 5.29
N GLU A 79 -18.95 8.30 5.28
CA GLU A 79 -19.21 7.22 6.23
C GLU A 79 -18.82 7.58 7.67
N VAL A 80 -17.67 8.23 7.85
CA VAL A 80 -17.19 8.58 9.21
C VAL A 80 -17.80 9.86 9.75
N GLN A 81 -18.41 10.71 8.91
CA GLN A 81 -18.96 12.03 9.27
C GLN A 81 -19.88 12.02 10.50
N PRO A 82 -20.80 11.05 10.69
CA PRO A 82 -21.67 11.00 11.87
C PRO A 82 -20.94 10.71 13.19
N TYR A 83 -19.71 10.21 13.14
CA TYR A 83 -18.94 9.76 14.31
C TYR A 83 -17.81 10.73 14.69
N LEU A 84 -17.64 11.83 13.95
CA LEU A 84 -16.59 12.81 14.23
C LEU A 84 -16.94 13.67 15.44
N LEU A 85 -16.04 13.70 16.43
CA LEU A 85 -16.15 14.58 17.60
C LEU A 85 -15.57 15.98 17.36
N TYR A 86 -14.73 16.12 16.32
CA TYR A 86 -14.06 17.35 15.94
C TYR A 86 -14.08 17.49 14.41
N GLY A 87 -14.31 18.72 13.94
CA GLY A 87 -14.19 19.12 12.54
C GLY A 87 -13.08 20.14 12.34
#